data_AF-F8PN88-F1
#
_entry.id   AF-F8PN88-F1
#
_cell.length_a   1.000
_cell.length_b   1.000
_cell.length_c   1.000
_cell.angle_alpha   90.00
_cell.angle_beta   90.00
_cell.angle_gamma   90.00
#
_symmetry.space_group_name_H-M   'P 1'
#
loop_
_entity.id
_entity.type
_entity.pdbx_description
1 polymer ?
#
loop_
_entity_poly.entity_id
_entity_poly.type
_entity_poly.pdbx_seq_one_letter_code
_entity_poly.pdbx_strand_id
1 'polypeptide(L)' 'FMNRIGAMVEDLGMLMFTNGSSKDDRTPHRKYGWGLEGFRCTKKQCFVPRQRYSLLLILTLDVLITYEIVEGFVTSAHFV' A
#
# COMPACT_ATOMS: atom_id res chain seq x y z
N PHE A 1 0.20 19.04 -9.15
CA PHE A 1 1.67 19.13 -9.37
C PHE A 1 2.17 17.97 -10.23
N MET A 2 1.92 16.70 -9.88
CA MET A 2 2.37 15.53 -10.65
C MET A 2 2.05 15.55 -12.16
N ASN A 3 0.84 15.98 -12.56
CA ASN A 3 0.44 16.02 -13.98
C ASN A 3 1.23 17.03 -14.85
N ARG A 4 2.17 17.80 -14.28
CA ARG A 4 3.00 18.77 -14.99
C ARG A 4 4.49 18.43 -14.98
N ILE A 5 4.90 17.35 -14.32
CA ILE A 5 6.31 16.94 -14.23
C ILE A 5 6.88 16.60 -15.62
N GLY A 6 6.10 15.95 -16.48
CA GLY A 6 6.54 15.62 -17.84
C GLY A 6 6.80 16.85 -18.73
N ALA A 7 6.32 18.03 -18.35
CA ALA A 7 6.61 19.29 -19.04
C ALA A 7 7.83 20.03 -18.46
N MET A 8 8.42 19.53 -17.37
CA MET A 8 9.55 20.12 -16.66
C MET A 8 10.87 19.36 -16.88
N VAL A 9 10.82 18.20 -17.51
CA VAL A 9 11.98 17.33 -17.75
C VAL A 9 12.16 17.16 -19.25
N GLU A 10 13.40 17.30 -19.73
CA GLU A 10 13.75 17.19 -21.15
C GLU A 10 13.56 15.78 -21.70
N ASP A 11 13.78 14.76 -20.86
CA ASP A 11 13.56 13.36 -21.18
C ASP A 11 12.75 12.65 -20.09
N LEU A 12 11.58 12.16 -20.49
CA LEU A 12 10.65 11.37 -19.68
C LEU A 12 11.27 10.04 -19.21
N GLY A 13 12.20 9.46 -19.99
CA GLY A 13 12.89 8.21 -19.66
C GLY A 13 13.84 8.33 -18.46
N MET A 14 14.20 9.55 -18.06
CA MET A 14 15.03 9.80 -16.88
C MET A 14 14.23 9.81 -15.56
N LEU A 15 12.90 9.75 -15.62
CA LEU A 15 12.06 9.79 -14.42
C LEU A 15 12.01 8.41 -13.74
N MET A 16 12.42 8.40 -12.46
CA MET A 16 12.19 7.30 -11.55
C MET A 16 11.16 7.72 -10.49
N PHE A 17 10.13 6.91 -10.32
CA PHE A 17 9.06 7.09 -9.36
C PHE A 17 9.25 6.11 -8.21
N THR A 18 9.48 6.63 -7.01
CA THR A 18 9.49 5.84 -5.80
C THR A 18 8.11 5.87 -5.16
N ASN A 19 7.54 4.70 -4.87
CA ASN A 19 6.26 4.58 -4.19
C ASN A 19 6.32 3.56 -3.06
N GLY A 20 5.55 3.83 -2.01
CA GLY A 20 5.33 2.92 -0.89
C GLY A 20 3.89 2.42 -0.87
N SER A 21 3.71 1.11 -0.79
CA SER A 21 2.42 0.48 -0.50
C SER A 21 2.52 -0.33 0.77
N SER A 22 1.42 -0.53 1.49
CA SER A 22 1.42 -1.43 2.63
C SER A 22 0.15 -2.23 2.71
N LYS A 23 0.30 -3.51 3.05
CA LYS A 23 -0.78 -4.45 3.26
C LYS A 23 -0.68 -4.99 4.68
N ASP A 24 -1.76 -4.81 5.44
CA ASP A 24 -1.92 -5.48 6.73
C ASP A 24 -2.63 -6.82 6.50
N ASP A 25 -1.97 -7.90 6.87
CA ASP A 25 -2.63 -9.18 7.09
C ASP A 25 -3.50 -9.05 8.35
N ARG A 26 -4.80 -8.99 8.08
CA ARG A 26 -5.82 -8.85 9.11
C ARG A 26 -6.05 -10.20 9.75
N THR A 27 -6.35 -10.18 11.04
CA THR A 27 -6.93 -11.35 11.71
C THR A 27 -8.17 -11.79 10.91
N PRO A 28 -8.22 -13.04 10.41
CA PRO A 28 -9.35 -13.48 9.60
C PRO A 28 -10.62 -13.38 10.45
N HIS A 29 -11.55 -12.55 10.00
CA HIS A 29 -12.86 -12.40 10.61
C HIS A 29 -13.90 -13.10 9.74
N ARG A 30 -14.94 -13.64 10.38
CA ARG A 30 -16.12 -14.13 9.66
C ARG A 30 -16.68 -12.97 8.83
N LYS A 31 -16.71 -13.16 7.50
CA LYS A 31 -17.33 -12.21 6.55
C LYS A 31 -18.84 -12.09 6.74
N TYR A 32 -19.46 -13.10 7.36
CA TYR A 32 -20.91 -13.21 7.52
C TYR A 32 -21.27 -13.42 8.99
N GLY A 33 -22.33 -12.75 9.43
CA GLY A 33 -22.93 -12.88 10.76
C GLY A 33 -24.43 -13.10 10.66
N TRP A 34 -25.02 -13.72 11.68
CA TRP A 34 -26.45 -13.95 11.76
C TRP A 34 -27.14 -12.78 12.45
N GLY A 35 -28.32 -12.41 11.96
CA GLY A 35 -29.17 -11.38 12.57
C GLY A 35 -30.62 -11.65 12.24
N LEU A 36 -31.49 -10.97 12.99
CA LEU A 36 -32.92 -11.03 12.77
C LEU A 36 -33.28 -10.35 11.44
N GLU A 37 -34.27 -10.89 10.75
CA GLU A 37 -34.79 -10.33 9.51
C GLU A 37 -35.25 -8.88 9.72
N GLY A 38 -34.86 -7.99 8.80
CA GLY A 38 -35.10 -6.55 8.91
C GLY A 38 -34.08 -5.77 9.75
N PHE A 39 -33.10 -6.43 10.38
CA PHE A 39 -32.06 -5.77 11.18
C PHE A 39 -30.67 -5.90 10.58
N ARG A 40 -29.91 -4.79 10.60
CA ARG A 40 -28.52 -4.79 10.14
C ARG A 40 -27.62 -5.44 11.19
N CYS A 41 -26.95 -6.53 10.82
CA CYS A 41 -25.87 -7.10 11.63
C CYS A 41 -24.70 -6.13 11.72
N THR A 42 -24.49 -5.52 12.89
CA THR A 42 -23.31 -4.69 13.17
C THR A 42 -22.42 -5.36 14.20
N LYS A 43 -21.12 -5.43 13.93
CA LYS A 43 -20.12 -5.90 14.89
C LYS A 43 -19.06 -4.82 15.07
N LYS A 44 -18.88 -4.34 16.30
CA LYS A 44 -17.72 -3.53 16.66
C LYS A 44 -16.58 -4.47 16.99
N GLN A 45 -15.42 -4.27 16.38
CA GLN A 45 -14.24 -5.06 16.67
C GLN A 45 -12.99 -4.22 16.63
N CYS A 46 -12.02 -4.58 17.49
CA CYS A 46 -10.70 -3.99 17.48
C CYS A 46 -10.00 -4.36 16.17
N PHE A 47 -9.48 -3.34 15.49
CA PHE A 47 -8.55 -3.52 14.40
C PHE A 47 -7.18 -3.88 14.99
N VAL A 48 -6.80 -5.16 14.91
CA VAL A 48 -5.47 -5.64 15.31
C VAL A 48 -4.74 -6.09 14.05
N PRO A 49 -3.77 -5.32 13.55
CA PRO A 49 -2.91 -5.77 12.46
C PRO A 49 -2.06 -6.94 12.98
N ARG A 50 -2.15 -8.11 12.33
CA ARG A 50 -1.40 -9.29 12.73
C ARG A 50 0.04 -9.20 12.21
N GLN A 51 0.16 -8.90 10.93
CA GLN A 51 1.44 -8.74 10.25
C GLN A 51 1.26 -7.68 9.18
N ARG A 52 2.19 -6.74 9.10
CA ARG A 52 2.19 -5.70 8.07
C ARG A 52 3.32 -5.99 7.11
N TYR A 53 3.04 -5.91 5.83
CA TYR A 53 4.04 -5.93 4.78
C TYR A 53 3.99 -4.60 4.05
N SER A 54 5.12 -3.94 3.97
CA SER A 54 5.30 -2.73 3.17
C SER A 54 6.10 -3.06 1.92
N LEU A 55 5.66 -2.55 0.79
CA LEU A 55 6.31 -2.66 -0.51
C LEU A 55 6.87 -1.31 -0.86
N LEU A 56 8.19 -1.23 -1.01
CA LEU A 56 8.87 -0.10 -1.64
C LEU A 56 9.13 -0.45 -3.09
N LEU A 57 8.79 0.44 -3.99
CA LEU A 57 8.80 0.21 -5.42
C LEU A 57 9.49 1.39 -6.10
N ILE A 58 10.40 1.10 -7.01
CA ILE A 58 10.94 2.08 -7.95
C ILE A 58 10.47 1.70 -9.35
N LEU A 59 9.74 2.62 -9.96
CA LEU A 59 9.11 2.48 -11.27
C LEU A 59 9.72 3.50 -12.23
N THR A 60 9.89 3.12 -13.48
CA THR A 60 10.01 4.05 -14.61
C THR A 60 8.65 4.17 -15.29
N LEU A 61 8.56 4.96 -16.36
CA LEU A 61 7.35 5.03 -17.17
C LEU A 61 6.96 3.68 -17.78
N ASP A 62 7.95 2.84 -18.09
CA ASP A 62 7.72 1.61 -18.85
C ASP A 62 7.75 0.36 -17.97
N VAL A 63 8.60 0.34 -16.92
CA VAL A 63 8.87 -0.90 -16.17
C VAL A 63 9.12 -0.64 -14.68
N LEU A 64 8.81 -1.65 -13.88
CA LEU A 64 9.25 -1.79 -12.49
C LEU A 64 10.75 -2.14 -12.44
N ILE A 65 11.58 -1.23 -11.95
CA ILE A 65 13.03 -1.43 -11.86
C ILE A 65 13.36 -2.36 -10.70
N THR A 66 12.87 -2.03 -9.51
CA THR A 66 13.20 -2.75 -8.28
C THR A 66 12.08 -2.62 -7.26
N TYR A 67 12.05 -3.58 -6.34
CA TYR A 67 11.14 -3.57 -5.21
C TYR A 67 11.81 -4.16 -3.97
N GLU A 68 11.39 -3.69 -2.82
CA GLU A 68 11.77 -4.23 -1.52
C GLU A 68 10.48 -4.54 -0.74
N ILE A 69 10.42 -5.74 -0.16
CA ILE A 69 9.34 -6.14 0.73
C ILE A 69 9.88 -6.04 2.16
N VAL A 70 9.38 -5.07 2.90
CA VAL A 70 9.72 -4.84 4.30
C VAL A 70 8.61 -5.40 5.17
N GLU A 71 8.95 -6.29 6.08
CA GLU A 71 8.02 -6.69 7.14
C GLU A 71 7.94 -5.55 8.17
N GLY A 72 6.74 -5.01 8.37
CA GLY A 72 6.48 -3.89 9.25
C GLY A 72 6.45 -2.54 8.54
N PHE A 73 6.89 -1.50 9.25
CA PHE A 73 6.88 -0.12 8.76
C PHE A 73 8.17 0.20 8.01
N VAL A 74 8.04 0.96 6.93
CA VAL A 74 9.21 1.60 6.30
C VAL A 74 9.63 2.79 7.16
N THR A 75 10.91 2.79 7.54
CA THR A 75 11.55 3.90 8.24
C THR A 75 12.60 4.58 7.36
N SER A 76 13.10 5.75 7.78
CA SER A 76 14.18 6.45 7.05
C SER A 76 15.45 5.62 6.89
N ALA A 77 15.68 4.63 7.76
CA ALA A 77 16.82 3.73 7.69
C ALA A 77 16.81 2.80 6.45
N HIS A 78 15.67 2.69 5.75
CA HIS A 78 15.58 1.93 4.50
C HIS A 78 15.98 2.76 3.27
N PHE A 79 16.21 4.06 3.44
CA PHE A 79 16.64 4.97 2.37
C PHE A 79 18.08 5.43 2.67
N VAL A 80 19.05 4.55 2.44
CA VAL A 80 20.49 4.80 2.60
C VAL A 80 21.14 5.11 1.26
#